data_AF-A0A285IHY7-F1
#
_entry.id   AF-A0A285IHY7-F1
#
_cell.length_a   1.000
_cell.length_b   1.000
_cell.length_c   1.000
_cell.angle_alpha   90.00
_cell.angle_beta   90.00
_cell.angle_gamma   90.00
#
_symmetry.space_group_name_H-M   'P 1'
#
loop_
_entity.id
_entity.type
_entity.pdbx_description
1 polymer ?
#
loop_
_entity_poly.entity_id
_entity_poly.type
_entity_poly.pdbx_seq_one_letter_code
_entity_poly.pdbx_strand_id
1 'polypeptide(L)'
;MRKLLAGAMALTAIAACTFTASSANAADAPYDVLVFSKTAGFRHDAIPVGIQTIRNLGAANNFTVTATEDAAAFTTANLAQYEAVVFLNTTGDVLNATQQTAFESYVRGGGGYTGVHAAADTEYDWPFYGQLVGAYFHSHPAIQQVTSRVEDRAHASTAHLPQSWTRTDELYNYRTNPRSTSHVLATLDESTYSGGNMGADHPIAWCKTVDSGRSWYTGFGHTQESYADGNFRSHLLGGIRYAAGRAKADCRPETGYTPIYNGSTTGWTQAGPGSFTNTDATLTSTGGMGLLWYSARQFTSYSLKADWRLTGDSNSGIFVGFPNPNNDPWVAVNQGYEVQIDATDAADRTTGAIYTFKSADLAARDAALNPPGEWNTYELLVEGQRIRVYLNGRLINDFTNTDPARNLDGYIGLQNHGTGDTAAFRNVRVKDLSVAPPASNVALNKPATASSVENASYPASNAVDSSATTRWSSAFSDPQWIRVDLGATYTVSRVRLQWEAAYGSAYQIQTSADGTTWTTVKSVTAANGGEDDHPGLSAQARYVRINGTARGTQWGYSLYNFEVYGN
;
A
#
# COMPACT_ATOMS: atom_id res chain seq x y z
N MET A 1 -47.59 -65.92 41.68
CA MET A 1 -46.34 -65.21 41.34
C MET A 1 -46.65 -64.26 40.18
N ARG A 2 -46.81 -62.93 40.41
CA ARG A 2 -45.84 -61.84 40.05
C ARG A 2 -45.33 -61.99 38.60
N LYS A 3 -45.46 -61.09 37.62
CA LYS A 3 -45.77 -59.65 37.43
C LYS A 3 -46.22 -59.47 35.94
N LEU A 4 -47.23 -58.66 35.60
CA LEU A 4 -47.15 -57.30 35.00
C LEU A 4 -46.06 -57.11 33.92
N LEU A 5 -46.49 -56.85 32.67
CA LEU A 5 -45.75 -56.06 31.67
C LEU A 5 -46.76 -55.25 30.84
N ALA A 6 -46.83 -53.95 31.16
CA ALA A 6 -47.59 -52.94 30.45
C ALA A 6 -46.82 -52.49 29.20
N GLY A 7 -47.50 -52.39 28.07
CA GLY A 7 -47.01 -51.69 26.89
C GLY A 7 -47.16 -50.18 27.07
N ALA A 8 -46.05 -49.45 26.97
CA ALA A 8 -46.04 -47.99 26.94
C ALA A 8 -45.32 -47.54 25.65
N MET A 9 -46.04 -46.77 24.83
CA MET A 9 -45.51 -46.04 23.68
C MET A 9 -44.42 -45.08 24.14
N ALA A 10 -43.23 -45.19 23.57
CA ALA A 10 -42.19 -44.18 23.72
C ALA A 10 -42.46 -43.05 22.70
N LEU A 11 -42.83 -41.88 23.23
CA LEU A 11 -42.82 -40.61 22.51
C LEU A 11 -41.36 -40.25 22.17
N THR A 12 -41.01 -40.19 20.90
CA THR A 12 -39.74 -39.65 20.42
C THR A 12 -39.79 -38.13 20.53
N ALA A 13 -39.11 -37.56 21.52
CA ALA A 13 -38.89 -36.12 21.61
C ALA A 13 -37.90 -35.69 20.52
N ILE A 14 -38.40 -35.07 19.45
CA ILE A 14 -37.57 -34.36 18.48
C ILE A 14 -37.12 -33.07 19.17
N ALA A 15 -35.86 -33.05 19.62
CA ALA A 15 -35.19 -31.81 19.97
C ALA A 15 -34.99 -31.01 18.68
N ALA A 16 -35.89 -30.07 18.41
CA ALA A 16 -35.70 -29.08 17.37
C ALA A 16 -34.52 -28.19 17.77
N CYS A 17 -33.33 -28.50 17.25
CA CYS A 17 -32.23 -27.53 17.21
C CYS A 17 -32.71 -26.34 16.39
N THR A 18 -33.07 -25.27 17.08
CA THR A 18 -33.28 -23.96 16.50
C THR A 18 -31.91 -23.48 16.00
N PHE A 19 -31.65 -23.67 14.71
CA PHE A 19 -30.57 -22.95 14.05
C PHE A 19 -30.94 -21.47 14.12
N THR A 20 -30.25 -20.72 14.97
CA THR A 20 -30.23 -19.27 14.87
C THR A 20 -29.55 -18.93 13.55
N ALA A 21 -30.32 -18.52 12.56
CA ALA A 21 -29.78 -17.86 11.39
C ALA A 21 -29.11 -16.56 11.88
N SER A 22 -27.79 -16.55 11.89
CA SER A 22 -26.96 -15.34 12.03
C SER A 22 -26.22 -15.17 10.71
N SER A 23 -26.24 -14.04 10.02
CA SER A 23 -27.00 -12.79 10.15
C SER A 23 -26.81 -12.04 8.82
N ALA A 24 -27.80 -11.29 8.36
CA ALA A 24 -27.54 -10.16 7.48
C ALA A 24 -26.41 -9.31 8.09
N ASN A 25 -25.47 -8.83 7.28
CA ASN A 25 -24.29 -8.07 7.71
C ASN A 25 -24.60 -7.22 8.94
N ALA A 26 -23.96 -7.55 10.07
CA ALA A 26 -24.16 -6.78 11.30
C ALA A 26 -23.83 -5.33 10.99
N ALA A 27 -24.82 -4.45 11.10
CA ALA A 27 -24.63 -3.02 10.90
C ALA A 27 -23.56 -2.51 11.87
N ASP A 28 -22.79 -1.51 11.45
CA ASP A 28 -21.75 -0.90 12.29
C ASP A 28 -22.33 -0.51 13.66
N ALA A 29 -21.57 -0.77 14.73
CA ALA A 29 -21.90 -0.27 16.06
C ALA A 29 -21.96 1.28 16.01
N PRO A 30 -22.96 1.91 16.68
CA PRO A 30 -23.12 3.36 16.66
C PRO A 30 -21.84 4.15 16.93
N TYR A 31 -21.67 5.28 16.24
CA TYR A 31 -20.48 6.15 16.37
C TYR A 31 -20.79 7.61 16.07
N ASP A 32 -19.87 8.50 16.42
CA ASP A 32 -20.03 9.93 16.29
C ASP A 32 -19.00 10.51 15.32
N VAL A 33 -19.46 11.41 14.44
CA VAL A 33 -18.64 12.09 13.43
C VAL A 33 -18.77 13.59 13.58
N LEU A 34 -17.63 14.26 13.66
CA LEU A 34 -17.55 15.73 13.58
C LEU A 34 -17.33 16.15 12.13
N VAL A 35 -18.21 16.97 11.57
CA VAL A 35 -18.03 17.61 10.27
C VAL A 35 -17.61 19.06 10.50
N PHE A 36 -16.38 19.38 10.13
CA PHE A 36 -15.81 20.71 10.19
C PHE A 36 -15.71 21.32 8.79
N SER A 37 -16.26 22.51 8.59
CA SER A 37 -16.33 23.16 7.28
C SER A 37 -15.96 24.65 7.30
N LYS A 38 -15.14 25.06 8.28
CA LYS A 38 -14.65 26.44 8.36
C LYS A 38 -13.76 26.75 7.16
N THR A 39 -13.86 27.97 6.65
CA THR A 39 -13.02 28.48 5.56
C THR A 39 -12.42 29.83 5.95
N ALA A 40 -11.12 30.00 5.74
CA ALA A 40 -10.41 31.27 5.74
C ALA A 40 -10.01 31.71 4.32
N GLY A 41 -10.26 30.87 3.30
CA GLY A 41 -10.07 31.15 1.88
C GLY A 41 -11.37 31.07 1.09
N PHE A 42 -11.33 30.46 -0.11
CA PHE A 42 -12.51 30.31 -0.97
C PHE A 42 -13.59 29.46 -0.29
N ARG A 43 -14.85 29.89 -0.42
CA ARG A 43 -16.01 29.20 0.17
C ARG A 43 -16.74 28.42 -0.91
N HIS A 44 -16.79 27.10 -0.75
CA HIS A 44 -17.46 26.21 -1.69
C HIS A 44 -18.98 26.17 -1.43
N ASP A 45 -19.79 26.44 -2.48
CA ASP A 45 -21.26 26.38 -2.39
C ASP A 45 -21.79 24.97 -2.09
N ALA A 46 -20.96 23.93 -2.26
CA ALA A 46 -21.33 22.56 -1.97
C ALA A 46 -21.31 22.17 -0.47
N ILE A 47 -20.78 23.00 0.43
CA ILE A 47 -20.72 22.64 1.86
C ILE A 47 -22.10 22.36 2.47
N PRO A 48 -23.15 23.19 2.30
CA PRO A 48 -24.46 22.89 2.90
C PRO A 48 -25.04 21.55 2.44
N VAL A 49 -24.97 21.24 1.14
CA VAL A 49 -25.44 19.95 0.61
C VAL A 49 -24.52 18.80 1.04
N GLY A 50 -23.21 19.01 1.17
CA GLY A 50 -22.27 18.03 1.68
C GLY A 50 -22.54 17.65 3.14
N ILE A 51 -22.78 18.64 4.01
CA ILE A 51 -23.19 18.40 5.41
C ILE A 51 -24.47 17.59 5.46
N GLN A 52 -25.49 17.98 4.68
CA GLN A 52 -26.77 17.27 4.67
C GLN A 52 -26.62 15.83 4.15
N THR A 53 -25.79 15.62 3.13
CA THR A 53 -25.50 14.28 2.60
C THR A 53 -24.80 13.42 3.65
N ILE A 54 -23.81 13.94 4.38
CA ILE A 54 -23.14 13.17 5.44
C ILE A 54 -24.11 12.87 6.60
N ARG A 55 -25.00 13.80 6.97
CA ARG A 55 -26.09 13.54 7.94
C ARG A 55 -27.01 12.41 7.48
N ASN A 56 -27.41 12.41 6.21
CA ASN A 56 -28.25 11.37 5.63
C ASN A 56 -27.55 10.01 5.61
N LEU A 57 -26.24 9.99 5.29
CA LEU A 57 -25.42 8.78 5.38
C LEU A 57 -25.36 8.28 6.83
N GLY A 58 -25.20 9.19 7.79
CA GLY A 58 -25.18 8.88 9.22
C GLY A 58 -26.46 8.22 9.71
N ALA A 59 -27.61 8.83 9.40
CA ALA A 59 -28.92 8.28 9.73
C ALA A 59 -29.17 6.89 9.14
N ALA A 60 -28.58 6.58 7.97
CA ALA A 60 -28.71 5.29 7.31
C ALA A 60 -27.68 4.23 7.76
N ASN A 61 -26.59 4.63 8.43
CA ASN A 61 -25.43 3.75 8.71
C ASN A 61 -24.92 3.87 10.15
N ASN A 62 -25.82 4.15 11.10
CA ASN A 62 -25.54 4.19 12.53
C ASN A 62 -24.42 5.16 12.94
N PHE A 63 -24.35 6.35 12.36
CA PHE A 63 -23.52 7.41 12.93
C PHE A 63 -24.21 8.75 13.06
N THR A 64 -23.92 9.46 14.13
CA THR A 64 -24.44 10.80 14.37
C THR A 64 -23.45 11.82 13.84
N VAL A 65 -23.97 12.94 13.32
CA VAL A 65 -23.15 14.01 12.73
C VAL A 65 -23.34 15.29 13.50
N THR A 66 -22.26 15.76 14.13
CA THR A 66 -22.16 17.13 14.64
C THR A 66 -21.46 17.96 13.58
N ALA A 67 -22.12 18.98 13.02
CA ALA A 67 -21.50 19.87 12.03
C ALA A 67 -21.21 21.24 12.65
N THR A 68 -20.02 21.79 12.42
CA THR A 68 -19.60 23.09 12.95
C THR A 68 -18.61 23.79 12.03
N GLU A 69 -18.60 25.12 12.09
CA GLU A 69 -17.55 25.97 11.53
C GLU A 69 -16.74 26.66 12.65
N ASP A 70 -17.07 26.38 13.92
CA ASP A 70 -16.39 26.93 15.09
C ASP A 70 -15.15 26.10 15.45
N ALA A 71 -13.97 26.71 15.27
CA ALA A 71 -12.69 26.09 15.62
C ALA A 71 -12.53 25.84 17.14
N ALA A 72 -13.33 26.48 18.00
CA ALA A 72 -13.32 26.20 19.44
C ALA A 72 -13.73 24.75 19.77
N ALA A 73 -14.34 24.02 18.83
CA ALA A 73 -14.60 22.59 18.95
C ALA A 73 -13.33 21.72 19.00
N PHE A 74 -12.17 22.23 18.57
CA PHE A 74 -10.91 21.49 18.54
C PHE A 74 -10.17 21.55 19.89
N THR A 75 -10.74 20.85 20.87
CA THR A 75 -10.10 20.59 22.17
C THR A 75 -9.94 19.08 22.37
N THR A 76 -8.95 18.66 23.17
CA THR A 76 -8.73 17.23 23.45
C THR A 76 -9.99 16.56 24.00
N ALA A 77 -10.69 17.21 24.92
CA ALA A 77 -11.91 16.68 25.53
C ALA A 77 -13.05 16.54 24.53
N ASN A 78 -13.25 17.54 23.67
CA ASN A 78 -14.33 17.50 22.68
C ASN A 78 -14.02 16.52 21.53
N LEU A 79 -12.76 16.42 21.08
CA LEU A 79 -12.39 15.51 20.00
C LEU A 79 -12.48 14.04 20.41
N ALA A 80 -12.26 13.72 21.69
CA ALA A 80 -12.29 12.34 22.19
C ALA A 80 -13.66 11.63 22.07
N GLN A 81 -14.73 12.36 21.80
CA GLN A 81 -16.07 11.77 21.62
C GLN A 81 -16.33 11.28 20.18
N TYR A 82 -15.48 11.65 19.21
CA TYR A 82 -15.71 11.36 17.80
C TYR A 82 -14.77 10.26 17.30
N GLU A 83 -15.28 9.31 16.53
CA GLU A 83 -14.46 8.31 15.86
C GLU A 83 -13.81 8.86 14.57
N ALA A 84 -14.42 9.86 13.95
CA ALA A 84 -13.87 10.53 12.78
C ALA A 84 -14.18 12.03 12.76
N VAL A 85 -13.22 12.80 12.24
CA VAL A 85 -13.38 14.23 11.93
C VAL A 85 -13.27 14.42 10.42
N VAL A 86 -14.32 14.95 9.81
CA VAL A 86 -14.39 15.28 8.39
C VAL A 86 -14.07 16.75 8.20
N PHE A 87 -13.04 17.05 7.41
CA PHE A 87 -12.76 18.38 6.89
C PHE A 87 -13.46 18.47 5.52
N LEU A 88 -14.63 19.09 5.52
CA LEU A 88 -15.49 19.20 4.35
C LEU A 88 -15.27 20.55 3.68
N ASN A 89 -14.48 20.57 2.60
CA ASN A 89 -14.21 21.77 1.81
C ASN A 89 -13.67 22.96 2.64
N THR A 90 -12.87 22.67 3.68
CA THR A 90 -12.15 23.71 4.43
C THR A 90 -11.12 24.39 3.52
N THR A 91 -10.77 25.65 3.79
CA THR A 91 -9.73 26.38 3.03
C THR A 91 -8.97 27.34 3.93
N GLY A 92 -7.68 27.56 3.66
CA GLY A 92 -6.82 28.47 4.40
C GLY A 92 -6.37 27.97 5.78
N ASP A 93 -5.97 28.89 6.64
CA ASP A 93 -5.57 28.64 8.04
C ASP A 93 -6.79 28.75 8.95
N VAL A 94 -7.22 27.63 9.53
CA VAL A 94 -8.53 27.48 10.17
C VAL A 94 -8.43 27.16 11.66
N LEU A 95 -7.29 26.63 12.12
CA LEU A 95 -6.99 26.25 13.50
C LEU A 95 -5.75 26.99 14.02
N ASN A 96 -5.85 27.55 15.22
CA ASN A 96 -4.67 28.10 15.91
C ASN A 96 -3.78 26.99 16.49
N ALA A 97 -2.59 27.33 16.98
CA ALA A 97 -1.61 26.38 17.53
C ALA A 97 -2.15 25.45 18.63
N THR A 98 -3.07 25.93 19.49
CA THR A 98 -3.68 25.09 20.55
C THR A 98 -4.62 24.06 19.95
N GLN A 99 -5.42 24.46 18.96
CA GLN A 99 -6.36 23.61 18.25
C GLN A 99 -5.64 22.59 17.36
N GLN A 100 -4.57 23.01 16.68
CA GLN A 100 -3.66 22.12 15.92
C GLN A 100 -3.08 21.04 16.83
N THR A 101 -2.54 21.41 18.00
CA THR A 101 -2.00 20.46 18.99
C THR A 101 -3.04 19.45 19.46
N ALA A 102 -4.28 19.91 19.70
CA ALA A 102 -5.39 19.03 20.10
C ALA A 102 -5.74 18.03 18.99
N PHE A 103 -5.80 18.50 17.74
CA PHE A 103 -6.12 17.65 16.59
C PHE A 103 -5.01 16.65 16.26
N GLU A 104 -3.75 17.08 16.32
CA GLU A 104 -2.58 16.21 16.19
C GLU A 104 -2.62 15.08 17.23
N SER A 105 -2.85 15.43 18.50
CA SER A 105 -2.96 14.46 19.58
C SER A 105 -4.12 13.48 19.36
N TYR A 106 -5.27 13.96 18.88
CA TYR A 106 -6.42 13.13 18.54
C TYR A 106 -6.07 12.11 17.45
N VAL A 107 -5.48 12.53 16.33
CA VAL A 107 -5.10 11.63 15.24
C VAL A 107 -4.02 10.64 15.70
N ARG A 108 -2.96 11.12 16.37
CA ARG A 108 -1.88 10.25 16.89
C ARG A 108 -2.40 9.21 17.88
N GLY A 109 -3.39 9.57 18.68
CA GLY A 109 -4.08 8.69 19.63
C GLY A 109 -5.04 7.68 18.99
N GLY A 110 -5.14 7.66 17.66
CA GLY A 110 -5.97 6.72 16.93
C GLY A 110 -7.26 7.29 16.35
N GLY A 111 -7.46 8.61 16.38
CA GLY A 111 -8.59 9.30 15.75
C GLY A 111 -8.58 9.21 14.22
N GLY A 112 -9.76 9.25 13.62
CA GLY A 112 -9.96 9.27 12.17
C GLY A 112 -10.00 10.67 11.57
N TYR A 113 -9.42 10.85 10.39
CA TYR A 113 -9.51 12.04 9.55
C TYR A 113 -10.07 11.70 8.17
N THR A 114 -10.99 12.54 7.68
CA THR A 114 -11.53 12.49 6.32
C THR A 114 -11.38 13.88 5.69
N GLY A 115 -10.56 14.01 4.65
CA GLY A 115 -10.46 15.24 3.86
C GLY A 115 -11.28 15.16 2.58
N VAL A 116 -12.12 16.16 2.33
CA VAL A 116 -12.94 16.24 1.10
C VAL A 116 -12.58 17.50 0.32
N HIS A 117 -12.19 17.29 -0.94
CA HIS A 117 -11.84 18.28 -1.96
C HIS A 117 -10.94 19.40 -1.42
N ALA A 118 -11.52 20.53 -1.02
CA ALA A 118 -10.73 21.69 -0.62
C ALA A 118 -9.93 21.50 0.67
N ALA A 119 -10.13 20.40 1.40
CA ALA A 119 -9.28 20.05 2.52
C ALA A 119 -7.76 20.01 2.17
N ALA A 120 -7.38 19.80 0.91
CA ALA A 120 -5.97 19.95 0.49
C ALA A 120 -5.48 21.41 0.35
N ASP A 121 -6.39 22.38 0.35
CA ASP A 121 -6.15 23.83 0.37
C ASP A 121 -6.21 24.40 1.80
N THR A 122 -5.78 23.62 2.80
CA THR A 122 -5.92 23.96 4.23
C THR A 122 -4.57 23.80 4.94
N GLU A 123 -4.24 24.68 5.89
CA GLU A 123 -3.11 24.54 6.84
C GLU A 123 -1.73 24.28 6.18
N TYR A 124 -1.33 25.13 5.22
CA TYR A 124 -0.07 24.97 4.47
C TYR A 124 1.21 25.06 5.33
N ASP A 125 1.17 25.85 6.41
CA ASP A 125 2.33 26.09 7.28
C ASP A 125 2.42 25.10 8.45
N TRP A 126 1.54 24.09 8.49
CA TRP A 126 1.49 23.06 9.53
C TRP A 126 1.94 21.69 8.97
N PRO A 127 3.22 21.28 9.17
CA PRO A 127 3.78 20.09 8.54
C PRO A 127 3.04 18.78 8.87
N PHE A 128 2.47 18.67 10.08
CA PHE A 128 1.66 17.52 10.45
C PHE A 128 0.42 17.40 9.56
N TYR A 129 -0.27 18.50 9.26
CA TYR A 129 -1.42 18.47 8.36
C TYR A 129 -1.02 18.06 6.95
N GLY A 130 0.13 18.53 6.44
CA GLY A 130 0.66 18.10 5.15
C GLY A 130 0.88 16.58 5.09
N GLN A 131 1.40 15.99 6.17
CA GLN A 131 1.51 14.53 6.29
C GLN A 131 0.14 13.85 6.36
N LEU A 132 -0.81 14.46 7.06
CA LEU A 132 -2.17 13.94 7.26
C LEU A 132 -2.97 13.91 5.96
N VAL A 133 -3.07 15.04 5.27
CA VAL A 133 -3.80 15.19 4.01
C VAL A 133 -3.06 14.51 2.85
N GLY A 134 -1.72 14.45 2.92
CA GLY A 134 -0.87 13.69 1.99
C GLY A 134 -0.36 14.49 0.80
N ALA A 135 -1.13 15.45 0.29
CA ALA A 135 -0.69 16.40 -0.72
C ALA A 135 -1.49 17.70 -0.64
N TYR A 136 -0.81 18.82 -0.90
CA TYR A 136 -1.40 20.16 -0.88
C TYR A 136 -1.90 20.59 -2.25
N PHE A 137 -2.97 21.38 -2.28
CA PHE A 137 -3.47 22.02 -3.49
C PHE A 137 -2.40 22.90 -4.16
N HIS A 138 -2.36 22.85 -5.50
CA HIS A 138 -1.53 23.71 -6.33
C HIS A 138 -2.35 24.54 -7.31
N SER A 139 -3.21 23.90 -8.09
CA SER A 139 -4.09 24.55 -9.06
C SER A 139 -5.26 23.64 -9.40
N HIS A 140 -6.25 24.13 -10.15
CA HIS A 140 -7.32 23.31 -10.70
C HIS A 140 -7.70 23.80 -12.10
N PRO A 141 -8.18 22.93 -12.99
CA PRO A 141 -8.82 23.35 -14.23
C PRO A 141 -10.28 23.74 -13.97
N ALA A 142 -11.01 24.10 -15.04
CA ALA A 142 -12.45 24.31 -14.95
C ALA A 142 -13.19 23.00 -14.62
N ILE A 143 -14.38 23.12 -14.04
CA ILE A 143 -15.32 22.00 -13.87
C ILE A 143 -15.56 21.36 -15.23
N GLN A 144 -15.25 20.08 -15.35
CA GLN A 144 -15.41 19.32 -16.58
C GLN A 144 -15.58 17.83 -16.28
N GLN A 145 -15.98 17.08 -17.29
CA GLN A 145 -16.01 15.63 -17.18
C GLN A 145 -14.59 15.06 -17.23
N VAL A 146 -14.34 14.06 -16.39
CA VAL A 146 -13.07 13.36 -16.26
C VAL A 146 -13.32 11.87 -16.09
N THR A 147 -12.32 11.06 -16.43
CA THR A 147 -12.30 9.64 -16.05
C THR A 147 -11.29 9.41 -14.94
N SER A 148 -11.75 8.80 -13.85
CA SER A 148 -10.89 8.30 -12.78
C SER A 148 -10.69 6.81 -12.92
N ARG A 149 -9.44 6.35 -12.79
CA ARG A 149 -9.06 4.94 -12.76
C ARG A 149 -9.02 4.49 -11.30
N VAL A 150 -9.81 3.49 -10.96
CA VAL A 150 -9.86 2.93 -9.60
C VAL A 150 -8.82 1.84 -9.48
N GLU A 151 -7.76 2.10 -8.70
CA GLU A 151 -6.59 1.22 -8.57
C GLU A 151 -6.79 0.16 -7.49
N ASP A 152 -7.28 0.58 -6.33
CA ASP A 152 -7.66 -0.32 -5.24
C ASP A 152 -9.18 -0.41 -5.18
N ARG A 153 -9.72 -1.61 -5.37
CA ARG A 153 -11.14 -1.90 -5.22
C ARG A 153 -11.45 -2.73 -3.96
N ALA A 154 -10.49 -3.10 -3.13
CA ALA A 154 -10.79 -3.67 -1.82
C ALA A 154 -11.26 -2.61 -0.81
N HIS A 155 -10.73 -1.39 -0.89
CA HIS A 155 -11.09 -0.33 0.05
C HIS A 155 -12.60 0.01 0.00
N ALA A 156 -13.23 0.19 1.16
CA ALA A 156 -14.68 0.38 1.27
C ALA A 156 -15.21 1.60 0.48
N SER A 157 -14.37 2.63 0.30
CA SER A 157 -14.72 3.82 -0.50
C SER A 157 -14.71 3.57 -2.02
N THR A 158 -14.11 2.50 -2.50
CA THR A 158 -13.91 2.26 -3.94
C THR A 158 -14.42 0.90 -4.40
N ALA A 159 -14.84 0.03 -3.47
CA ALA A 159 -15.23 -1.33 -3.76
C ALA A 159 -16.43 -1.50 -4.69
N HIS A 160 -17.38 -0.56 -4.66
CA HIS A 160 -18.56 -0.51 -5.51
C HIS A 160 -18.31 0.17 -6.86
N LEU A 161 -17.20 0.89 -7.02
CA LEU A 161 -16.91 1.64 -8.23
C LEU A 161 -16.47 0.71 -9.36
N PRO A 162 -16.79 1.02 -10.63
CA PRO A 162 -16.18 0.37 -11.78
C PRO A 162 -14.68 0.69 -11.88
N GLN A 163 -13.90 -0.08 -12.66
CA GLN A 163 -12.47 0.20 -12.87
C GLN A 163 -12.21 1.59 -13.48
N SER A 164 -13.14 2.07 -14.31
CA SER A 164 -13.14 3.42 -14.88
C SER A 164 -14.41 4.14 -14.47
N TRP A 165 -14.27 5.20 -13.68
CA TRP A 165 -15.38 6.02 -13.20
C TRP A 165 -15.35 7.40 -13.84
N THR A 166 -16.26 7.63 -14.78
CA THR A 166 -16.44 8.93 -15.42
C THR A 166 -17.38 9.80 -14.58
N ARG A 167 -16.98 11.05 -14.32
CA ARG A 167 -17.76 12.01 -13.52
C ARG A 167 -17.40 13.45 -13.87
N THR A 168 -18.23 14.40 -13.43
CA THR A 168 -17.99 15.84 -13.60
C THR A 168 -17.70 16.48 -12.25
N ASP A 169 -16.55 17.15 -12.13
CA ASP A 169 -16.14 17.85 -10.90
C ASP A 169 -15.07 18.91 -11.22
N GLU A 170 -14.68 19.71 -10.24
CA GLU A 170 -13.41 20.47 -10.26
C GLU A 170 -12.33 19.63 -9.58
N LEU A 171 -11.18 19.42 -10.23
CA LEU A 171 -10.17 18.46 -9.76
C LEU A 171 -8.82 19.11 -9.53
N TYR A 172 -8.22 18.82 -8.39
CA TYR A 172 -6.96 19.47 -8.00
C TYR A 172 -5.75 18.83 -8.65
N ASN A 173 -4.87 19.69 -9.15
CA ASN A 173 -3.45 19.43 -9.25
C ASN A 173 -2.81 19.66 -7.87
N TYR A 174 -1.82 18.84 -7.54
CA TYR A 174 -1.18 18.87 -6.22
C TYR A 174 0.27 19.37 -6.30
N ARG A 175 0.77 19.94 -5.21
CA ARG A 175 2.18 20.39 -5.11
C ARG A 175 3.17 19.22 -5.15
N THR A 176 2.72 18.05 -4.73
CA THR A 176 3.49 16.81 -4.65
C THR A 176 2.60 15.63 -5.01
N ASN A 177 3.19 14.59 -5.59
CA ASN A 177 2.50 13.32 -5.79
C ASN A 177 2.52 12.49 -4.49
N PRO A 178 1.36 12.10 -3.92
CA PRO A 178 1.30 11.41 -2.64
C PRO A 178 1.67 9.92 -2.69
N ARG A 179 1.82 9.29 -3.88
CA ARG A 179 1.94 7.83 -4.05
C ARG A 179 3.06 7.17 -3.24
N SER A 180 4.16 7.87 -3.00
CA SER A 180 5.28 7.34 -2.19
C SER A 180 5.00 7.35 -0.69
N THR A 181 4.01 8.11 -0.23
CA THR A 181 3.69 8.32 1.20
C THR A 181 2.25 7.96 1.58
N SER A 182 1.43 7.59 0.60
CA SER A 182 0.03 7.21 0.75
C SER A 182 -0.29 5.99 -0.12
N HIS A 183 -1.31 5.23 0.28
CA HIS A 183 -1.90 4.20 -0.56
C HIS A 183 -2.93 4.82 -1.49
N VAL A 184 -2.65 4.80 -2.79
CA VAL A 184 -3.51 5.42 -3.81
C VAL A 184 -4.69 4.50 -4.11
N LEU A 185 -5.90 5.05 -3.99
CA LEU A 185 -7.15 4.34 -4.25
C LEU A 185 -7.65 4.60 -5.67
N ALA A 186 -7.44 5.82 -6.18
CA ALA A 186 -7.81 6.21 -7.53
C ALA A 186 -6.90 7.31 -8.09
N THR A 187 -6.70 7.28 -9.41
CA THR A 187 -6.00 8.28 -10.21
C THR A 187 -6.91 8.92 -11.24
N LEU A 188 -6.52 10.08 -11.77
CA LEU A 188 -7.16 10.71 -12.92
C LEU A 188 -6.45 10.31 -14.21
N ASP A 189 -7.25 10.11 -15.25
CA ASP A 189 -6.75 9.96 -16.61
C ASP A 189 -6.69 11.34 -17.28
N GLU A 190 -5.51 11.97 -17.25
CA GLU A 190 -5.27 13.29 -17.85
C GLU A 190 -5.51 13.33 -19.38
N SER A 191 -5.62 12.19 -20.07
CA SER A 191 -5.99 12.18 -21.49
C SER A 191 -7.48 12.47 -21.73
N THR A 192 -8.30 12.45 -20.68
CA THR A 192 -9.77 12.58 -20.77
C THR A 192 -10.29 14.00 -20.45
N TYR A 193 -9.39 14.90 -20.05
CA TYR A 193 -9.73 16.27 -19.68
C TYR A 193 -8.55 17.22 -19.94
N SER A 194 -8.75 18.52 -19.72
CA SER A 194 -7.72 19.54 -19.94
C SER A 194 -7.33 20.28 -18.66
N GLY A 195 -6.05 20.65 -18.56
CA GLY A 195 -5.49 21.43 -17.44
C GLY A 195 -4.98 20.61 -16.25
N GLY A 196 -4.89 19.28 -16.38
CA GLY A 196 -4.04 18.44 -15.53
C GLY A 196 -2.55 18.77 -15.73
N ASN A 197 -1.77 18.69 -14.66
CA ASN A 197 -0.32 18.93 -14.73
C ASN A 197 0.52 17.98 -13.85
N MET A 198 -0.06 16.87 -13.40
CA MET A 198 0.60 15.82 -12.62
C MET A 198 1.17 14.72 -13.53
N GLY A 199 0.76 14.67 -14.79
CA GLY A 199 1.29 13.78 -15.82
C GLY A 199 0.66 12.39 -15.78
N ALA A 200 1.47 11.35 -16.02
CA ALA A 200 0.98 9.98 -16.13
C ALA A 200 0.41 9.41 -14.81
N ASP A 201 0.77 10.00 -13.68
CA ASP A 201 0.30 9.60 -12.37
C ASP A 201 -0.28 10.78 -11.61
N HIS A 202 -1.62 10.86 -11.60
CA HIS A 202 -2.38 11.91 -10.93
C HIS A 202 -3.30 11.31 -9.86
N PRO A 203 -2.80 10.99 -8.65
CA PRO A 203 -3.65 10.50 -7.56
C PRO A 203 -4.73 11.50 -7.18
N ILE A 204 -5.95 11.02 -6.94
CA ILE A 204 -7.09 11.87 -6.57
C ILE A 204 -7.83 11.38 -5.33
N ALA A 205 -7.70 10.10 -5.00
CA ALA A 205 -8.18 9.58 -3.72
C ALA A 205 -7.12 8.64 -3.14
N TRP A 206 -6.86 8.75 -1.84
CA TRP A 206 -5.86 7.93 -1.15
C TRP A 206 -6.21 7.76 0.32
N CYS A 207 -5.61 6.75 0.94
CA CYS A 207 -5.64 6.54 2.37
C CYS A 207 -4.22 6.35 2.92
N LYS A 208 -4.06 6.57 4.22
CA LYS A 208 -2.83 6.29 4.94
C LYS A 208 -3.07 6.07 6.42
N THR A 209 -2.08 5.51 7.08
CA THR A 209 -1.96 5.54 8.54
C THR A 209 -1.01 6.66 8.95
N VAL A 210 -1.34 7.37 10.03
CA VAL A 210 -0.48 8.41 10.62
C VAL A 210 -0.38 8.11 12.10
N ASP A 211 0.77 7.60 12.53
CA ASP A 211 0.93 6.95 13.83
C ASP A 211 -0.17 5.88 14.03
N SER A 212 -1.05 6.03 15.02
CA SER A 212 -2.20 5.11 15.21
C SER A 212 -3.48 5.56 14.49
N GLY A 213 -3.47 6.75 13.89
CA GLY A 213 -4.61 7.38 13.23
C GLY A 213 -4.84 6.87 11.81
N ARG A 214 -6.06 7.11 11.31
CA ARG A 214 -6.50 6.72 9.96
C ARG A 214 -6.85 7.97 9.16
N SER A 215 -6.18 8.17 8.05
CA SER A 215 -6.43 9.28 7.13
C SER A 215 -6.99 8.76 5.82
N TRP A 216 -8.07 9.37 5.37
CA TRP A 216 -8.62 9.19 4.04
C TRP A 216 -8.84 10.56 3.41
N TYR A 217 -8.50 10.68 2.13
CA TYR A 217 -8.69 11.91 1.38
C TYR A 217 -9.29 11.60 0.00
N THR A 218 -10.18 12.48 -0.44
CA THR A 218 -10.68 12.51 -1.81
C THR A 218 -10.62 13.94 -2.34
N GLY A 219 -10.10 14.12 -3.55
CA GLY A 219 -10.09 15.41 -4.25
C GLY A 219 -11.43 15.73 -4.94
N PHE A 220 -12.40 14.83 -4.85
CA PHE A 220 -13.76 15.02 -5.36
C PHE A 220 -14.65 15.74 -4.34
N GLY A 221 -15.70 16.41 -4.81
CA GLY A 221 -16.72 17.03 -3.96
C GLY A 221 -16.78 18.56 -4.02
N HIS A 222 -16.32 19.16 -5.13
CA HIS A 222 -16.49 20.59 -5.41
C HIS A 222 -17.95 20.93 -5.72
N THR A 223 -18.56 20.14 -6.62
CA THR A 223 -19.88 20.42 -7.16
C THR A 223 -21.00 19.94 -6.22
N GLN A 224 -22.15 20.64 -6.24
CA GLN A 224 -23.33 20.19 -5.48
C GLN A 224 -23.85 18.86 -6.02
N GLU A 225 -23.77 18.68 -7.35
CA GLU A 225 -24.19 17.51 -8.10
C GLU A 225 -23.44 16.25 -7.67
N SER A 226 -22.16 16.37 -7.27
CA SER A 226 -21.41 15.24 -6.72
C SER A 226 -22.15 14.60 -5.55
N TYR A 227 -22.75 15.39 -4.67
CA TYR A 227 -23.46 14.88 -3.48
C TYR A 227 -24.83 14.25 -3.81
N ALA A 228 -25.32 14.39 -5.03
CA ALA A 228 -26.48 13.66 -5.54
C ALA A 228 -26.09 12.33 -6.20
N ASP A 229 -24.84 12.17 -6.64
CA ASP A 229 -24.34 10.95 -7.28
C ASP A 229 -24.22 9.77 -6.28
N GLY A 230 -24.83 8.64 -6.63
CA GLY A 230 -24.84 7.45 -5.78
C GLY A 230 -23.45 6.88 -5.54
N ASN A 231 -22.58 6.90 -6.55
CA ASN A 231 -21.23 6.39 -6.44
C ASN A 231 -20.36 7.26 -5.52
N PHE A 232 -20.47 8.58 -5.61
CA PHE A 232 -19.76 9.49 -4.72
C PHE A 232 -20.27 9.43 -3.28
N ARG A 233 -21.59 9.28 -3.07
CA ARG A 233 -22.15 9.08 -1.72
C ARG A 233 -21.61 7.82 -1.05
N SER A 234 -21.55 6.71 -1.78
CA SER A 234 -20.94 5.46 -1.30
C SER A 234 -19.42 5.59 -1.10
N HIS A 235 -18.74 6.39 -1.93
CA HIS A 235 -17.32 6.70 -1.76
C HIS A 235 -17.05 7.47 -0.47
N LEU A 236 -17.83 8.52 -0.19
CA LEU A 236 -17.78 9.27 1.07
C LEU A 236 -18.07 8.38 2.27
N LEU A 237 -19.12 7.54 2.21
CA LEU A 237 -19.46 6.61 3.27
C LEU A 237 -18.30 5.65 3.58
N GLY A 238 -17.71 5.03 2.55
CA GLY A 238 -16.59 4.11 2.74
C GLY A 238 -15.34 4.80 3.32
N GLY A 239 -15.08 6.05 2.94
CA GLY A 239 -13.99 6.86 3.51
C GLY A 239 -14.21 7.18 4.99
N ILE A 240 -15.42 7.59 5.36
CA ILE A 240 -15.82 7.84 6.76
C ILE A 240 -15.75 6.55 7.58
N ARG A 241 -16.26 5.42 7.06
CA ARG A 241 -16.20 4.12 7.74
C ARG A 241 -14.75 3.68 8.00
N TYR A 242 -13.85 3.87 7.03
CA TYR A 242 -12.42 3.60 7.25
C TYR A 242 -11.82 4.52 8.32
N ALA A 243 -12.03 5.84 8.23
CA ALA A 243 -11.52 6.79 9.21
C ALA A 243 -12.02 6.47 10.64
N ALA A 244 -13.32 6.13 10.78
CA ALA A 244 -13.94 5.71 12.03
C ALA A 244 -13.56 4.28 12.48
N GLY A 245 -12.73 3.57 11.71
CA GLY A 245 -12.28 2.21 12.04
C GLY A 245 -13.36 1.14 11.93
N ARG A 246 -14.47 1.42 11.24
CA ARG A 246 -15.57 0.48 10.97
C ARG A 246 -15.31 -0.39 9.73
N ALA A 247 -14.53 0.10 8.77
CA ALA A 247 -13.98 -0.69 7.67
C ALA A 247 -12.46 -0.82 7.82
N LYS A 248 -11.91 -2.00 7.53
CA LYS A 248 -10.47 -2.31 7.60
C LYS A 248 -9.87 -2.30 6.19
N ALA A 249 -8.66 -1.74 6.05
CA ALA A 249 -7.93 -1.72 4.79
C ALA A 249 -6.42 -1.63 5.05
N ASP A 250 -5.64 -2.19 4.12
CA ASP A 250 -4.20 -1.94 4.08
C ASP A 250 -3.92 -0.59 3.39
N CYS A 251 -3.67 0.44 4.19
CA CYS A 251 -3.36 1.78 3.68
C CYS A 251 -1.86 2.11 3.75
N ARG A 252 -0.98 1.10 3.72
CA ARG A 252 0.46 1.31 3.53
C ARG A 252 0.74 1.60 2.05
N PRO A 253 1.66 2.53 1.71
CA PRO A 253 2.01 2.79 0.31
C PRO A 253 2.43 1.52 -0.43
N GLU A 254 1.83 1.25 -1.58
CA GLU A 254 2.08 0.05 -2.37
C GLU A 254 2.99 0.35 -3.57
N THR A 255 4.17 -0.28 -3.62
CA THR A 255 5.14 -0.12 -4.71
C THR A 255 5.81 -1.44 -5.11
N GLY A 256 6.05 -1.60 -6.41
CA GLY A 256 6.79 -2.74 -6.97
C GLY A 256 5.97 -4.02 -7.18
N TYR A 257 4.64 -3.93 -7.16
CA TYR A 257 3.77 -5.06 -7.49
C TYR A 257 3.46 -5.10 -8.98
N THR A 258 3.49 -6.30 -9.54
CA THR A 258 3.07 -6.58 -10.91
C THR A 258 1.75 -7.36 -10.88
N PRO A 259 0.70 -6.92 -11.59
CA PRO A 259 -0.54 -7.66 -11.66
C PRO A 259 -0.33 -9.00 -12.36
N ILE A 260 -0.79 -10.08 -11.75
CA ILE A 260 -0.93 -11.39 -12.39
C ILE A 260 -2.39 -11.70 -12.73
N TYR A 261 -3.36 -10.99 -12.13
CA TYR A 261 -4.75 -10.92 -12.56
C TYR A 261 -5.33 -9.53 -12.32
N ASN A 262 -5.81 -8.90 -13.40
CA ASN A 262 -6.51 -7.61 -13.40
C ASN A 262 -7.77 -7.63 -14.30
N GLY A 263 -8.35 -8.82 -14.47
CA GLY A 263 -9.49 -9.08 -15.36
C GLY A 263 -9.16 -10.00 -16.54
N SER A 264 -7.88 -10.18 -16.87
CA SER A 264 -7.43 -11.21 -17.82
C SER A 264 -6.98 -12.47 -17.08
N THR A 265 -7.44 -13.64 -17.53
CA THR A 265 -6.97 -14.96 -17.06
C THR A 265 -5.79 -15.48 -17.86
N THR A 266 -5.11 -14.62 -18.65
CA THR A 266 -3.87 -15.01 -19.33
C THR A 266 -2.83 -15.49 -18.33
N GLY A 267 -2.26 -16.68 -18.57
CA GLY A 267 -1.31 -17.31 -17.65
C GLY A 267 -1.95 -18.07 -16.48
N TRP A 268 -3.28 -18.14 -16.40
CA TRP A 268 -4.01 -18.96 -15.43
C TRP A 268 -4.54 -20.24 -16.08
N THR A 269 -4.64 -21.31 -15.28
CA THR A 269 -5.16 -22.61 -15.69
C THR A 269 -6.10 -23.15 -14.62
N GLN A 270 -7.23 -23.72 -15.04
CA GLN A 270 -8.19 -24.34 -14.13
C GLN A 270 -7.85 -25.82 -13.96
N ALA A 271 -7.84 -26.29 -12.71
CA ALA A 271 -7.83 -27.70 -12.34
C ALA A 271 -9.12 -28.07 -11.61
N GLY A 272 -9.64 -29.27 -11.86
CA GLY A 272 -10.85 -29.78 -11.21
C GLY A 272 -12.17 -29.31 -11.83
N PRO A 273 -13.30 -29.87 -11.37
CA PRO A 273 -14.65 -29.58 -11.91
C PRO A 273 -15.21 -28.19 -11.54
N GLY A 274 -14.63 -27.50 -10.56
CA GLY A 274 -14.98 -26.11 -10.25
C GLY A 274 -14.55 -25.12 -11.33
N SER A 275 -15.16 -23.94 -11.33
CA SER A 275 -14.80 -22.84 -12.23
C SER A 275 -14.95 -21.47 -11.56
N PHE A 276 -14.56 -20.42 -12.28
CA PHE A 276 -14.80 -19.03 -11.90
C PHE A 276 -15.49 -18.29 -13.03
N THR A 277 -16.57 -17.57 -12.74
CA THR A 277 -17.04 -16.51 -13.65
C THR A 277 -16.07 -15.34 -13.59
N ASN A 278 -15.89 -14.61 -14.69
CA ASN A 278 -15.02 -13.45 -14.75
C ASN A 278 -15.82 -12.26 -15.30
N THR A 279 -16.21 -11.33 -14.43
CA THR A 279 -17.01 -10.16 -14.80
C THR A 279 -16.52 -8.95 -14.04
N ASP A 280 -16.34 -7.82 -14.74
CA ASP A 280 -15.80 -6.58 -14.16
C ASP A 280 -14.49 -6.80 -13.37
N ALA A 281 -13.58 -7.56 -13.98
CA ALA A 281 -12.31 -7.98 -13.40
C ALA A 281 -12.43 -8.64 -12.01
N THR A 282 -13.52 -9.35 -11.78
CA THR A 282 -13.79 -10.11 -10.57
C THR A 282 -14.04 -11.57 -10.92
N LEU A 283 -13.24 -12.46 -10.34
CA LEU A 283 -13.44 -13.90 -10.38
C LEU A 283 -14.45 -14.29 -9.30
N THR A 284 -15.50 -15.04 -9.62
CA THR A 284 -16.43 -15.58 -8.60
C THR A 284 -16.55 -17.09 -8.76
N SER A 285 -16.30 -17.83 -7.68
CA SER A 285 -16.32 -19.29 -7.69
C SER A 285 -17.71 -19.85 -8.00
N THR A 286 -17.76 -20.91 -8.81
CA THR A 286 -18.99 -21.60 -9.18
C THR A 286 -18.74 -23.10 -9.39
N GLY A 287 -19.66 -23.96 -8.96
CA GLY A 287 -19.56 -25.41 -9.19
C GLY A 287 -18.84 -26.14 -8.05
N GLY A 288 -18.14 -27.23 -8.36
CA GLY A 288 -17.50 -28.10 -7.35
C GLY A 288 -16.06 -27.67 -7.00
N MET A 289 -15.34 -28.57 -6.33
CA MET A 289 -13.94 -28.38 -5.98
C MET A 289 -13.08 -28.03 -7.20
N GLY A 290 -12.26 -26.99 -7.10
CA GLY A 290 -11.41 -26.53 -8.18
C GLY A 290 -10.30 -25.60 -7.71
N LEU A 291 -9.33 -25.41 -8.60
CA LEU A 291 -8.18 -24.55 -8.36
C LEU A 291 -7.85 -23.78 -9.63
N LEU A 292 -8.01 -22.45 -9.59
CA LEU A 292 -7.50 -21.58 -10.65
C LEU A 292 -6.08 -21.17 -10.28
N TRP A 293 -5.08 -21.70 -10.98
CA TRP A 293 -3.66 -21.50 -10.64
C TRP A 293 -2.89 -20.78 -11.72
N TYR A 294 -1.91 -19.98 -11.33
CA TYR A 294 -1.08 -19.21 -12.26
C TYR A 294 0.04 -20.09 -12.83
N SER A 295 -0.19 -20.65 -14.00
CA SER A 295 0.68 -21.65 -14.63
C SER A 295 1.87 -21.06 -15.40
N ALA A 296 1.89 -19.75 -15.63
CA ALA A 296 2.92 -19.11 -16.43
C ALA A 296 4.34 -19.20 -15.83
N ARG A 297 4.47 -19.29 -14.50
CA ARG A 297 5.75 -19.49 -13.80
C ARG A 297 5.57 -19.98 -12.36
N GLN A 298 6.64 -20.51 -11.79
CA GLN A 298 6.76 -20.75 -10.36
C GLN A 298 7.29 -19.49 -9.64
N PHE A 299 7.08 -19.47 -8.32
CA PHE A 299 7.49 -18.41 -7.41
C PHE A 299 8.31 -19.01 -6.27
N THR A 300 9.22 -18.23 -5.70
CA THR A 300 10.09 -18.64 -4.59
C THR A 300 9.99 -17.65 -3.43
N SER A 301 10.65 -16.49 -3.53
CA SER A 301 10.53 -15.38 -2.58
C SER A 301 9.73 -14.24 -3.19
N TYR A 302 8.60 -13.90 -2.57
CA TYR A 302 7.66 -12.93 -3.10
C TYR A 302 6.70 -12.39 -2.02
N SER A 303 6.11 -11.22 -2.27
CA SER A 303 4.89 -10.78 -1.61
C SER A 303 3.74 -10.88 -2.60
N LEU A 304 2.76 -11.74 -2.32
CA LEU A 304 1.52 -11.86 -3.08
C LEU A 304 0.45 -11.06 -2.37
N LYS A 305 -0.24 -10.17 -3.08
CA LYS A 305 -1.48 -9.59 -2.59
C LYS A 305 -2.67 -10.04 -3.45
N ALA A 306 -3.79 -10.32 -2.79
CA ALA A 306 -5.04 -10.70 -3.43
C ALA A 306 -6.23 -10.14 -2.64
N ASP A 307 -7.19 -9.56 -3.36
CA ASP A 307 -8.42 -9.06 -2.76
C ASP A 307 -9.48 -10.15 -2.87
N TRP A 308 -10.17 -10.43 -1.77
CA TRP A 308 -11.16 -11.49 -1.67
C TRP A 308 -12.42 -11.05 -0.92
N ARG A 309 -13.53 -11.72 -1.19
CA ARG A 309 -14.82 -11.52 -0.52
C ARG A 309 -15.62 -12.81 -0.50
N LEU A 310 -16.21 -13.14 0.64
CA LEU A 310 -17.16 -14.24 0.77
C LEU A 310 -18.61 -13.77 0.69
N THR A 311 -19.50 -14.64 0.23
CA THR A 311 -20.96 -14.46 0.36
C THR A 311 -21.47 -15.33 1.50
N GLY A 312 -22.02 -14.70 2.55
CA GLY A 312 -22.50 -15.43 3.73
C GLY A 312 -21.38 -16.25 4.39
N ASP A 313 -21.76 -17.39 4.95
CA ASP A 313 -20.83 -18.38 5.49
C ASP A 313 -20.37 -19.29 4.34
N SER A 314 -19.16 -19.07 3.85
CA SER A 314 -18.57 -19.78 2.72
C SER A 314 -17.12 -20.11 3.02
N ASN A 315 -16.60 -21.14 2.35
CA ASN A 315 -15.23 -21.58 2.48
C ASN A 315 -14.44 -21.35 1.18
N SER A 316 -13.18 -20.90 1.32
CA SER A 316 -12.21 -20.83 0.24
C SER A 316 -10.80 -20.72 0.81
N GLY A 317 -9.81 -20.54 -0.07
CA GLY A 317 -8.42 -20.35 0.31
C GLY A 317 -7.54 -19.89 -0.85
N ILE A 318 -6.33 -19.44 -0.50
CA ILE A 318 -5.25 -19.19 -1.46
C ILE A 318 -4.14 -20.20 -1.21
N PHE A 319 -3.80 -20.97 -2.24
CA PHE A 319 -2.74 -21.96 -2.21
C PHE A 319 -1.40 -21.37 -2.66
N VAL A 320 -0.33 -21.77 -1.97
CA VAL A 320 1.07 -21.45 -2.31
C VAL A 320 1.94 -22.69 -2.21
N GLY A 321 3.05 -22.73 -2.96
CA GLY A 321 4.08 -23.76 -2.78
C GLY A 321 3.67 -25.17 -3.23
N PHE A 322 2.84 -25.30 -4.26
CA PHE A 322 2.52 -26.63 -4.82
C PHE A 322 3.18 -26.85 -6.18
N PRO A 323 3.50 -28.11 -6.55
CA PRO A 323 4.00 -28.44 -7.88
C PRO A 323 2.89 -28.32 -8.93
N ASN A 324 3.20 -28.56 -10.20
CA ASN A 324 2.19 -28.49 -11.27
C ASN A 324 1.03 -29.49 -10.97
N PRO A 325 -0.20 -29.00 -10.76
CA PRO A 325 -1.34 -29.86 -10.42
C PRO A 325 -1.93 -30.61 -11.61
N ASN A 326 -1.49 -30.30 -12.85
CA ASN A 326 -2.20 -30.66 -14.07
C ASN A 326 -3.69 -30.27 -13.95
N ASN A 327 -4.58 -31.27 -13.93
CA ASN A 327 -6.02 -31.08 -13.75
C ASN A 327 -6.54 -31.58 -12.39
N ASP A 328 -5.65 -31.97 -11.47
CA ASP A 328 -6.03 -32.45 -10.13
C ASP A 328 -5.89 -31.33 -9.08
N PRO A 329 -6.99 -30.73 -8.61
CA PRO A 329 -6.92 -29.64 -7.63
C PRO A 329 -6.40 -30.11 -6.27
N TRP A 330 -6.45 -31.42 -5.97
CA TRP A 330 -5.99 -31.97 -4.70
C TRP A 330 -4.46 -31.99 -4.57
N VAL A 331 -3.71 -31.81 -5.66
CA VAL A 331 -2.26 -31.64 -5.60
C VAL A 331 -1.89 -30.45 -4.73
N ALA A 332 -2.60 -29.31 -4.85
CA ALA A 332 -2.33 -28.13 -4.04
C ALA A 332 -2.66 -28.37 -2.56
N VAL A 333 -3.75 -29.09 -2.27
CA VAL A 333 -4.16 -29.48 -0.90
C VAL A 333 -3.13 -30.40 -0.25
N ASN A 334 -2.68 -31.41 -0.99
CA ASN A 334 -1.83 -32.47 -0.46
C ASN A 334 -0.35 -32.07 -0.40
N GLN A 335 0.11 -31.15 -1.26
CA GLN A 335 1.53 -30.86 -1.44
C GLN A 335 1.89 -29.37 -1.30
N GLY A 336 0.91 -28.46 -1.25
CA GLY A 336 1.12 -27.03 -1.01
C GLY A 336 0.67 -26.59 0.37
N TYR A 337 0.43 -25.28 0.52
CA TYR A 337 -0.13 -24.68 1.74
C TYR A 337 -1.31 -23.80 1.39
N GLU A 338 -2.43 -24.03 2.06
CA GLU A 338 -3.60 -23.19 1.97
C GLU A 338 -3.56 -22.12 3.07
N VAL A 339 -3.67 -20.86 2.66
CA VAL A 339 -4.05 -19.77 3.54
C VAL A 339 -5.56 -19.63 3.49
N GLN A 340 -6.20 -20.01 4.58
CA GLN A 340 -7.63 -20.27 4.63
C GLN A 340 -8.46 -18.98 4.62
N ILE A 341 -9.67 -19.06 4.06
CA ILE A 341 -10.68 -18.00 4.04
C ILE A 341 -12.01 -18.62 4.50
N ASP A 342 -12.18 -18.67 5.81
CA ASP A 342 -13.41 -19.11 6.48
C ASP A 342 -13.33 -18.66 7.96
N ALA A 343 -14.14 -17.69 8.36
CA ALA A 343 -14.00 -17.10 9.70
C ALA A 343 -14.66 -17.94 10.80
N THR A 344 -15.58 -18.84 10.44
CA THR A 344 -16.49 -19.52 11.37
C THR A 344 -16.04 -20.96 11.69
N ASP A 345 -15.11 -21.51 10.91
CA ASP A 345 -14.52 -22.83 11.15
C ASP A 345 -13.59 -22.85 12.40
N ALA A 346 -13.12 -24.06 12.73
CA ALA A 346 -12.19 -24.32 13.81
C ALA A 346 -10.91 -23.46 13.72
N ALA A 347 -10.26 -23.25 14.86
CA ALA A 347 -9.13 -22.32 14.96
C ALA A 347 -7.98 -22.65 13.98
N ASP A 348 -7.70 -23.94 13.71
CA ASP A 348 -6.67 -24.39 12.77
C ASP A 348 -7.11 -24.38 11.29
N ARG A 349 -8.35 -23.97 11.01
CA ARG A 349 -8.97 -23.82 9.68
C ARG A 349 -9.73 -22.51 9.54
N THR A 350 -9.38 -21.52 10.35
CA THR A 350 -10.03 -20.21 10.27
C THR A 350 -9.31 -19.27 9.31
N THR A 351 -9.94 -18.17 8.91
CA THR A 351 -9.36 -17.11 8.06
C THR A 351 -7.94 -16.75 8.51
N GLY A 352 -6.97 -16.99 7.63
CA GLY A 352 -5.54 -16.71 7.82
C GLY A 352 -4.76 -17.83 8.49
N ALA A 353 -5.40 -18.93 8.88
CA ALA A 353 -4.71 -20.14 9.27
C ALA A 353 -3.95 -20.72 8.06
N ILE A 354 -2.81 -21.35 8.34
CA ILE A 354 -2.22 -22.32 7.42
C ILE A 354 -2.96 -23.62 7.68
N TYR A 355 -3.85 -23.99 6.75
CA TYR A 355 -4.90 -25.00 6.96
C TYR A 355 -4.37 -26.28 7.61
N THR A 356 -4.83 -26.61 8.83
CA THR A 356 -4.40 -27.75 9.68
C THR A 356 -2.97 -27.74 10.21
N PHE A 357 -2.14 -26.75 9.86
CA PHE A 357 -0.75 -26.62 10.33
C PHE A 357 -0.58 -25.57 11.43
N LYS A 358 -1.20 -24.40 11.26
CA LYS A 358 -1.07 -23.30 12.22
C LYS A 358 -2.27 -22.35 12.18
N SER A 359 -2.95 -22.23 13.32
CA SER A 359 -4.00 -21.23 13.54
C SER A 359 -3.47 -19.80 13.39
N ALA A 360 -4.32 -18.88 12.93
CA ALA A 360 -4.05 -17.45 12.99
C ALA A 360 -4.11 -16.93 14.45
N ASP A 361 -3.47 -15.80 14.71
CA ASP A 361 -3.78 -14.99 15.89
C ASP A 361 -5.20 -14.47 15.77
N LEU A 362 -6.12 -15.07 16.54
CA LEU A 362 -7.55 -14.79 16.48
C LEU A 362 -7.86 -13.33 16.82
N ALA A 363 -7.19 -12.76 17.82
CA ALA A 363 -7.41 -11.37 18.21
C ALA A 363 -6.93 -10.40 17.13
N ALA A 364 -5.80 -10.70 16.49
CA ALA A 364 -5.31 -9.92 15.36
C ALA A 364 -6.22 -10.05 14.13
N ARG A 365 -6.70 -11.27 13.84
CA ARG A 365 -7.63 -11.55 12.76
C ARG A 365 -8.95 -10.82 12.94
N ASP A 366 -9.60 -10.95 14.09
CA ASP A 366 -10.91 -10.34 14.35
C ASP A 366 -10.85 -8.81 14.29
N ALA A 367 -9.72 -8.22 14.71
CA ALA A 367 -9.52 -6.78 14.64
C ALA A 367 -9.23 -6.26 13.22
N ALA A 368 -8.89 -7.13 12.26
CA ALA A 368 -8.54 -6.78 10.89
C ALA A 368 -9.53 -7.28 9.84
N LEU A 369 -10.36 -8.26 10.15
CA LEU A 369 -11.31 -8.89 9.23
C LEU A 369 -12.54 -8.00 9.00
N ASN A 370 -12.85 -7.71 7.75
CA ASN A 370 -14.16 -7.20 7.36
C ASN A 370 -15.16 -8.36 7.24
N PRO A 371 -16.44 -8.15 7.61
CA PRO A 371 -17.46 -9.21 7.58
C PRO A 371 -17.75 -9.72 6.16
N PRO A 372 -18.42 -10.89 6.03
CA PRO A 372 -18.90 -11.36 4.73
C PRO A 372 -19.67 -10.29 3.94
N GLY A 373 -19.55 -10.33 2.61
CA GLY A 373 -20.08 -9.27 1.74
C GLY A 373 -19.18 -8.03 1.60
N GLU A 374 -18.17 -7.87 2.46
CA GLU A 374 -17.14 -6.83 2.33
C GLU A 374 -15.81 -7.42 1.82
N TRP A 375 -15.02 -6.57 1.17
CA TRP A 375 -13.74 -6.96 0.61
C TRP A 375 -12.65 -6.96 1.68
N ASN A 376 -11.75 -7.91 1.57
CA ASN A 376 -10.55 -8.03 2.39
C ASN A 376 -9.35 -8.19 1.44
N THR A 377 -8.18 -7.76 1.89
CA THR A 377 -6.91 -7.99 1.19
C THR A 377 -6.03 -8.89 2.04
N TYR A 378 -5.56 -9.98 1.45
CA TYR A 378 -4.39 -10.67 1.95
C TYR A 378 -3.11 -10.11 1.34
N GLU A 379 -2.08 -9.99 2.17
CA GLU A 379 -0.69 -10.00 1.74
C GLU A 379 -0.03 -11.27 2.30
N LEU A 380 0.43 -12.14 1.41
CA LEU A 380 1.18 -13.35 1.73
C LEU A 380 2.65 -13.10 1.38
N LEU A 381 3.45 -12.90 2.41
CA LEU A 381 4.89 -12.74 2.28
C LEU A 381 5.57 -14.11 2.44
N VAL A 382 6.05 -14.65 1.32
CA VAL A 382 6.72 -15.95 1.25
C VAL A 382 8.20 -15.71 1.04
N GLU A 383 9.02 -16.14 2.00
CA GLU A 383 10.48 -15.98 1.97
C GLU A 383 11.14 -17.28 2.43
N GLY A 384 11.80 -17.97 1.50
CA GLY A 384 12.28 -19.32 1.73
C GLY A 384 11.14 -20.24 2.18
N GLN A 385 11.25 -20.81 3.39
CA GLN A 385 10.24 -21.70 3.95
C GLN A 385 9.28 -21.02 4.95
N ARG A 386 9.18 -19.69 4.94
CA ARG A 386 8.32 -18.93 5.85
C ARG A 386 7.17 -18.24 5.10
N ILE A 387 5.96 -18.33 5.64
CA ILE A 387 4.78 -17.57 5.20
C ILE A 387 4.38 -16.61 6.32
N ARG A 388 4.35 -15.32 6.02
CA ARG A 388 3.67 -14.32 6.86
C ARG A 388 2.38 -13.88 6.19
N VAL A 389 1.27 -13.98 6.92
CA VAL A 389 -0.07 -13.65 6.44
C VAL A 389 -0.48 -12.32 7.08
N TYR A 390 -0.68 -11.31 6.25
CA TYR A 390 -1.29 -10.05 6.66
C TYR A 390 -2.71 -9.98 6.11
N LEU A 391 -3.66 -9.60 6.96
CA LEU A 391 -5.04 -9.32 6.60
C LEU A 391 -5.28 -7.83 6.78
N ASN A 392 -5.67 -7.14 5.70
CA ASN A 392 -5.89 -5.69 5.70
C ASN A 392 -4.74 -4.92 6.36
N GLY A 393 -3.49 -5.33 6.08
CA GLY A 393 -2.27 -4.71 6.58
C GLY A 393 -1.82 -5.17 7.98
N ARG A 394 -2.64 -5.94 8.71
CA ARG A 394 -2.27 -6.47 10.04
C ARG A 394 -1.70 -7.88 9.92
N LEU A 395 -0.55 -8.14 10.52
CA LEU A 395 0.01 -9.49 10.62
C LEU A 395 -0.90 -10.36 11.50
N ILE A 396 -1.36 -11.49 10.96
CA ILE A 396 -2.25 -12.44 11.66
C ILE A 396 -1.70 -13.86 11.71
N ASN A 397 -0.70 -14.20 10.90
CA ASN A 397 -0.03 -15.50 11.00
C ASN A 397 1.43 -15.39 10.54
N ASP A 398 2.28 -16.22 11.13
CA ASP A 398 3.72 -16.27 10.87
C ASP A 398 4.20 -17.72 10.97
N PHE A 399 4.10 -18.44 9.87
CA PHE A 399 4.34 -19.87 9.80
C PHE A 399 5.69 -20.16 9.15
N THR A 400 6.40 -21.17 9.66
CA THR A 400 7.60 -21.70 9.03
C THR A 400 7.38 -23.17 8.75
N ASN A 401 7.49 -23.55 7.48
CA ASN A 401 7.44 -24.94 7.04
C ASN A 401 8.62 -25.72 7.65
N THR A 402 8.30 -26.87 8.25
CA THR A 402 9.27 -27.85 8.77
C THR A 402 9.06 -29.24 8.18
N ASP A 403 8.04 -29.41 7.33
CA ASP A 403 7.74 -30.66 6.65
C ASP A 403 8.64 -30.80 5.41
N PRO A 404 9.56 -31.79 5.38
CA PRO A 404 10.44 -31.99 4.24
C PRO A 404 9.71 -32.49 2.97
N ALA A 405 8.44 -32.93 3.09
CA ALA A 405 7.64 -33.37 1.96
C ALA A 405 6.93 -32.22 1.23
N ARG A 406 6.92 -31.01 1.80
CA ARG A 406 6.33 -29.80 1.19
C ARG A 406 7.39 -28.73 0.99
N ASN A 407 7.22 -27.89 -0.04
CA ASN A 407 8.13 -26.79 -0.33
C ASN A 407 7.30 -25.53 -0.63
N LEU A 408 7.74 -24.35 -0.18
CA LEU A 408 7.09 -23.09 -0.52
C LEU A 408 7.49 -22.51 -1.89
N ASP A 409 8.50 -23.07 -2.54
CA ASP A 409 8.75 -22.85 -3.97
C ASP A 409 7.67 -23.58 -4.79
N GLY A 410 6.96 -22.86 -5.66
CA GLY A 410 5.93 -23.48 -6.48
C GLY A 410 4.94 -22.49 -7.07
N TYR A 411 3.73 -22.97 -7.33
CA TYR A 411 2.66 -22.18 -7.92
C TYR A 411 1.78 -21.49 -6.89
N ILE A 412 1.00 -20.52 -7.36
CA ILE A 412 -0.05 -19.81 -6.62
C ILE A 412 -1.40 -20.23 -7.20
N GLY A 413 -2.41 -20.45 -6.35
CA GLY A 413 -3.76 -20.81 -6.82
C GLY A 413 -4.87 -20.27 -5.93
N LEU A 414 -6.02 -20.01 -6.55
CA LEU A 414 -7.26 -19.56 -5.92
C LEU A 414 -8.22 -20.75 -5.85
N GLN A 415 -8.74 -21.03 -4.66
CA GLN A 415 -9.61 -22.17 -4.45
C GLN A 415 -11.06 -21.87 -4.82
N ASN A 416 -11.69 -22.81 -5.50
CA ASN A 416 -13.13 -23.00 -5.48
C ASN A 416 -13.41 -24.22 -4.60
N HIS A 417 -14.03 -24.03 -3.43
CA HIS A 417 -14.17 -25.11 -2.44
C HIS A 417 -15.28 -26.10 -2.83
N GLY A 418 -16.51 -25.62 -3.05
CA GLY A 418 -17.64 -26.48 -3.37
C GLY A 418 -18.92 -25.74 -3.76
N THR A 419 -19.96 -26.49 -4.11
CA THR A 419 -21.21 -25.94 -4.70
C THR A 419 -22.02 -25.06 -3.76
N GLY A 420 -21.75 -25.10 -2.45
CA GLY A 420 -22.39 -24.24 -1.45
C GLY A 420 -21.61 -22.96 -1.15
N ASP A 421 -20.38 -22.84 -1.67
CA ASP A 421 -19.45 -21.79 -1.28
C ASP A 421 -19.26 -20.77 -2.42
N THR A 422 -19.38 -19.49 -2.08
CA THR A 422 -19.18 -18.42 -3.05
C THR A 422 -18.12 -17.44 -2.55
N ALA A 423 -16.93 -17.54 -3.15
CA ALA A 423 -15.81 -16.64 -2.96
C ALA A 423 -15.56 -15.84 -4.24
N ALA A 424 -15.29 -14.55 -4.05
CA ALA A 424 -14.87 -13.66 -5.11
C ALA A 424 -13.41 -13.24 -4.91
N PHE A 425 -12.65 -13.14 -5.99
CA PHE A 425 -11.26 -12.69 -6.01
C PHE A 425 -11.05 -11.61 -7.07
N ARG A 426 -10.21 -10.62 -6.78
CA ARG A 426 -9.73 -9.65 -7.77
C ARG A 426 -8.35 -9.11 -7.42
N ASN A 427 -7.80 -8.34 -8.36
CA ASN A 427 -6.57 -7.59 -8.16
C ASN A 427 -5.45 -8.46 -7.55
N VAL A 428 -5.10 -9.55 -8.22
CA VAL A 428 -4.05 -10.45 -7.75
C VAL A 428 -2.73 -9.95 -8.32
N ARG A 429 -1.79 -9.63 -7.45
CA ARG A 429 -0.52 -8.99 -7.82
C ARG A 429 0.63 -9.52 -6.98
N VAL A 430 1.81 -9.58 -7.58
CA VAL A 430 3.01 -10.13 -6.95
C VAL A 430 4.14 -9.12 -7.04
N LYS A 431 4.80 -8.90 -5.92
CA LYS A 431 6.12 -8.27 -5.85
C LYS A 431 7.15 -9.38 -5.71
N ASP A 432 8.01 -9.51 -6.71
CA ASP A 432 9.10 -10.47 -6.68
C ASP A 432 10.16 -10.01 -5.68
N LEU A 433 10.55 -10.87 -4.74
CA LEU A 433 11.58 -10.62 -3.75
C LEU A 433 12.82 -11.48 -4.00
N SER A 434 12.76 -12.42 -4.96
CA SER A 434 13.90 -13.19 -5.42
C SER A 434 14.89 -12.33 -6.23
N VAL A 435 14.39 -11.22 -6.75
CA VAL A 435 15.19 -10.13 -7.29
C VAL A 435 15.40 -9.13 -6.14
N ALA A 436 16.65 -8.94 -5.72
CA ALA A 436 16.97 -7.83 -4.83
C ALA A 436 16.34 -6.55 -5.40
N PRO A 437 15.77 -5.64 -4.59
CA PRO A 437 15.15 -4.42 -5.11
C PRO A 437 16.08 -3.76 -6.14
N PRO A 438 15.57 -3.13 -7.21
CA PRO A 438 16.44 -2.39 -8.12
C PRO A 438 17.27 -1.46 -7.26
N ALA A 439 18.59 -1.67 -7.29
CA ALA A 439 19.50 -0.97 -6.41
C ALA A 439 19.26 0.53 -6.60
N SER A 440 18.96 1.24 -5.51
CA SER A 440 18.71 2.68 -5.55
C SER A 440 20.05 3.42 -5.51
N ASN A 441 20.15 4.63 -6.09
CA ASN A 441 21.35 5.46 -5.91
C ASN A 441 21.39 5.97 -4.46
N VAL A 442 22.01 5.19 -3.58
CA VAL A 442 22.12 5.46 -2.14
C VAL A 442 23.11 6.58 -1.82
N ALA A 443 23.88 7.07 -2.81
CA ALA A 443 24.76 8.24 -2.66
C ALA A 443 24.05 9.57 -2.92
N LEU A 444 22.85 9.58 -3.52
CA LEU A 444 22.15 10.81 -3.90
C LEU A 444 21.92 11.75 -2.70
N ASN A 445 22.39 12.99 -2.84
CA ASN A 445 22.32 14.07 -1.84
C ASN A 445 22.92 13.71 -0.47
N LYS A 446 23.84 12.74 -0.43
CA LYS A 446 24.51 12.34 0.80
C LYS A 446 25.73 13.20 1.11
N PRO A 447 26.17 13.28 2.37
CA PRO A 447 27.41 13.98 2.73
C PRO A 447 28.63 13.41 1.97
N ALA A 448 29.26 14.24 1.15
CA ALA A 448 30.47 13.91 0.43
C ALA A 448 31.66 14.76 0.91
N THR A 449 32.83 14.14 1.00
CA THR A 449 34.10 14.81 1.35
C THR A 449 35.18 14.35 0.38
N ALA A 450 36.20 15.19 0.19
CA ALA A 450 37.31 14.90 -0.71
C ALA A 450 38.65 15.28 -0.08
N SER A 451 39.74 14.75 -0.60
CA SER A 451 41.10 15.11 -0.20
C SER A 451 41.43 16.57 -0.50
N SER A 452 40.84 17.13 -1.54
CA SER A 452 40.98 18.53 -1.92
C SER A 452 39.84 18.97 -2.84
N VAL A 453 39.77 20.29 -3.06
CA VAL A 453 38.95 20.92 -4.10
C VAL A 453 39.82 21.83 -4.96
N GLU A 454 39.57 21.92 -6.26
CA GLU A 454 40.25 22.85 -7.17
C GLU A 454 40.03 24.30 -6.69
N ASN A 455 38.79 24.63 -6.33
CA ASN A 455 38.38 25.85 -5.63
C ASN A 455 36.95 25.66 -5.04
N ALA A 456 36.43 26.70 -4.38
CA ALA A 456 35.14 26.64 -3.68
C ALA A 456 33.91 26.38 -4.58
N SER A 457 34.02 26.59 -5.91
CA SER A 457 32.92 26.36 -6.85
C SER A 457 32.74 24.88 -7.23
N TYR A 458 33.69 24.01 -6.89
CA TYR A 458 33.68 22.58 -7.26
C TYR A 458 33.74 21.65 -6.04
N PRO A 459 32.84 21.81 -5.05
CA PRO A 459 32.82 20.98 -3.85
C PRO A 459 32.49 19.51 -4.16
N ALA A 460 32.85 18.61 -3.23
CA ALA A 460 32.56 17.18 -3.33
C ALA A 460 31.04 16.88 -3.45
N SER A 461 30.19 17.73 -2.87
CA SER A 461 28.72 17.60 -2.92
C SER A 461 28.17 17.61 -4.35
N ASN A 462 28.84 18.30 -5.27
CA ASN A 462 28.41 18.39 -6.67
C ASN A 462 28.55 17.07 -7.42
N ALA A 463 29.31 16.10 -6.92
CA ALA A 463 29.40 14.79 -7.56
C ALA A 463 28.24 13.86 -7.17
N VAL A 464 27.41 14.23 -6.18
CA VAL A 464 26.36 13.34 -5.63
C VAL A 464 24.97 13.97 -5.69
N ASP A 465 24.80 15.02 -6.49
CA ASP A 465 23.54 15.78 -6.63
C ASP A 465 22.70 15.33 -7.86
N SER A 466 23.21 14.38 -8.65
CA SER A 466 22.60 13.88 -9.91
C SER A 466 22.46 14.93 -11.00
N SER A 467 23.20 16.04 -10.93
CA SER A 467 23.18 17.09 -11.94
C SER A 467 24.23 16.83 -13.02
N ALA A 468 23.87 17.08 -14.27
CA ALA A 468 24.78 16.95 -15.41
C ALA A 468 25.66 18.20 -15.62
N THR A 469 25.47 19.26 -14.84
CA THR A 469 26.10 20.58 -15.06
C THR A 469 26.99 21.04 -13.91
N THR A 470 26.91 20.39 -12.75
CA THR A 470 27.74 20.62 -11.58
C THR A 470 28.78 19.51 -11.46
N ARG A 471 29.97 19.82 -10.91
CA ARG A 471 31.05 18.83 -10.76
C ARG A 471 31.84 19.04 -9.48
N TRP A 472 32.39 17.96 -8.94
CA TRP A 472 33.53 18.01 -8.03
C TRP A 472 34.82 18.09 -8.84
N SER A 473 35.82 18.82 -8.35
CA SER A 473 37.17 18.79 -8.89
C SER A 473 38.22 18.88 -7.80
N SER A 474 39.33 18.15 -7.95
CA SER A 474 40.44 18.10 -7.00
C SER A 474 41.62 18.99 -7.40
N ALA A 475 42.57 19.16 -6.49
CA ALA A 475 43.89 19.71 -6.77
C ALA A 475 44.65 18.83 -7.79
N PHE A 476 45.55 19.46 -8.56
CA PHE A 476 46.20 18.84 -9.72
C PHE A 476 47.43 18.02 -9.31
N SER A 477 47.21 17.01 -8.48
CA SER A 477 48.25 16.11 -7.96
C SER A 477 47.70 14.71 -7.76
N ASP A 478 48.59 13.74 -7.57
CA ASP A 478 48.26 12.34 -7.31
C ASP A 478 48.86 11.90 -5.96
N PRO A 479 48.13 11.11 -5.14
CA PRO A 479 46.75 10.68 -5.29
C PRO A 479 45.73 11.74 -4.83
N GLN A 480 44.48 11.61 -5.27
CA GLN A 480 43.33 12.34 -4.72
C GLN A 480 42.15 11.39 -4.52
N TRP A 481 41.24 11.72 -3.61
CA TRP A 481 40.05 10.92 -3.35
C TRP A 481 38.81 11.77 -3.12
N ILE A 482 37.67 11.17 -3.45
CA ILE A 482 36.33 11.59 -3.02
C ILE A 482 35.65 10.43 -2.33
N ARG A 483 34.94 10.69 -1.23
CA ARG A 483 34.14 9.69 -0.51
C ARG A 483 32.75 10.22 -0.18
N VAL A 484 31.80 9.31 -0.07
CA VAL A 484 30.42 9.57 0.35
C VAL A 484 30.11 8.77 1.62
N ASP A 485 29.44 9.39 2.60
CA ASP A 485 28.80 8.72 3.74
C ASP A 485 27.35 8.41 3.38
N LEU A 486 27.01 7.14 3.16
CA LEU A 486 25.66 6.72 2.77
C LEU A 486 24.63 6.93 3.90
N GLY A 487 25.08 7.15 5.13
CA GLY A 487 24.25 7.37 6.33
C GLY A 487 23.79 6.08 7.02
N ALA A 488 23.91 4.94 6.35
CA ALA A 488 23.64 3.59 6.87
C ALA A 488 24.53 2.57 6.14
N THR A 489 24.57 1.34 6.64
CA THR A 489 25.25 0.22 5.95
C THR A 489 24.36 -0.33 4.85
N TYR A 490 24.89 -0.40 3.63
CA TYR A 490 24.22 -0.97 2.46
C TYR A 490 25.03 -2.11 1.86
N THR A 491 24.36 -3.02 1.14
CA THR A 491 25.05 -3.93 0.21
C THR A 491 25.26 -3.20 -1.11
N VAL A 492 26.49 -2.70 -1.34
CA VAL A 492 26.86 -1.97 -2.56
C VAL A 492 26.97 -2.96 -3.71
N SER A 493 26.16 -2.75 -4.75
CA SER A 493 26.02 -3.65 -5.90
C SER A 493 26.56 -3.08 -7.21
N ARG A 494 26.61 -1.75 -7.34
CA ARG A 494 27.14 -1.05 -8.52
C ARG A 494 27.67 0.34 -8.15
N VAL A 495 28.74 0.77 -8.80
CA VAL A 495 29.24 2.15 -8.73
C VAL A 495 29.35 2.69 -10.15
N ARG A 496 28.76 3.85 -10.40
CA ARG A 496 28.80 4.53 -11.70
C ARG A 496 29.43 5.91 -11.56
N LEU A 497 30.40 6.19 -12.40
CA LEU A 497 31.17 7.42 -12.41
C LEU A 497 30.98 8.11 -13.75
N GLN A 498 30.58 9.38 -13.72
CA GLN A 498 30.60 10.24 -14.90
C GLN A 498 31.74 11.24 -14.75
N TRP A 499 32.85 10.98 -15.42
CA TRP A 499 33.99 11.90 -15.47
C TRP A 499 33.68 13.11 -16.36
N GLU A 500 34.35 14.22 -16.06
CA GLU A 500 34.49 15.35 -16.96
C GLU A 500 35.64 15.07 -17.97
N ALA A 501 36.03 16.06 -18.79
CA ALA A 501 37.23 15.96 -19.62
C ALA A 501 38.50 15.61 -18.80
N ALA A 502 38.58 16.03 -17.54
CA ALA A 502 39.59 15.61 -16.58
C ALA A 502 39.14 14.38 -15.77
N TYR A 503 39.93 13.31 -15.80
CA TYR A 503 39.56 12.01 -15.24
C TYR A 503 40.73 11.27 -14.60
N GLY A 504 40.44 10.21 -13.84
CA GLY A 504 41.45 9.28 -13.34
C GLY A 504 41.74 8.16 -14.34
N SER A 505 42.97 8.07 -14.83
CA SER A 505 43.42 6.95 -15.68
C SER A 505 43.71 5.69 -14.84
N ALA A 506 43.99 5.85 -13.55
CA ALA A 506 43.97 4.74 -12.59
C ALA A 506 43.30 5.17 -11.28
N TYR A 507 42.43 4.32 -10.76
CA TYR A 507 41.73 4.54 -9.50
C TYR A 507 41.26 3.23 -8.85
N GLN A 508 40.92 3.31 -7.57
CA GLN A 508 40.36 2.21 -6.79
C GLN A 508 38.99 2.59 -6.26
N ILE A 509 38.04 1.67 -6.38
CA ILE A 509 36.76 1.74 -5.67
C ILE A 509 36.96 1.03 -4.34
N GLN A 510 36.73 1.75 -3.26
CA GLN A 510 36.97 1.28 -1.90
C GLN A 510 35.73 1.45 -1.04
N THR A 511 35.51 0.49 -0.15
CA THR A 511 34.39 0.49 0.80
C THR A 511 34.90 0.48 2.24
N SER A 512 34.10 1.02 3.15
CA SER A 512 34.41 1.05 4.57
C SER A 512 33.12 1.06 5.43
N ALA A 513 33.19 0.45 6.61
CA ALA A 513 32.13 0.52 7.61
C ALA A 513 32.27 1.75 8.53
N ASP A 514 33.51 2.22 8.75
CA ASP A 514 33.85 3.24 9.76
C ASP A 514 34.40 4.55 9.15
N GLY A 515 34.66 4.58 7.84
CA GLY A 515 35.18 5.74 7.11
C GLY A 515 36.70 5.95 7.25
N THR A 516 37.40 5.05 7.94
CA THR A 516 38.84 5.10 8.26
C THR A 516 39.61 3.89 7.73
N THR A 517 39.06 2.68 7.87
CA THR A 517 39.63 1.41 7.38
C THR A 517 38.99 1.07 6.05
N TRP A 518 39.79 0.96 4.99
CA TRP A 518 39.29 0.83 3.62
C TRP A 518 39.66 -0.50 2.99
N THR A 519 38.69 -1.15 2.34
CA THR A 519 38.87 -2.35 1.54
C THR A 519 38.68 -2.02 0.07
N THR A 520 39.64 -2.39 -0.78
CA THR A 520 39.51 -2.21 -2.24
C THR A 520 38.62 -3.30 -2.82
N VAL A 521 37.48 -2.91 -3.40
CA VAL A 521 36.54 -3.82 -4.06
C VAL A 521 36.76 -3.89 -5.58
N LYS A 522 37.39 -2.87 -6.15
CA LYS A 522 37.76 -2.82 -7.57
C LYS A 522 38.99 -1.93 -7.77
N SER A 523 39.90 -2.37 -8.65
CA SER A 523 41.00 -1.54 -9.17
C SER A 523 40.82 -1.36 -10.67
N VAL A 524 41.02 -0.13 -11.14
CA VAL A 524 40.94 0.26 -12.55
C VAL A 524 42.25 0.89 -12.94
N THR A 525 42.78 0.49 -14.09
CA THR A 525 44.04 0.98 -14.67
C THR A 525 43.82 1.25 -16.15
N ALA A 526 44.47 2.29 -16.68
CA ALA A 526 44.35 2.73 -18.07
C ALA A 526 42.89 3.04 -18.50
N ALA A 527 42.09 3.64 -17.61
CA ALA A 527 40.78 4.17 -17.97
C ALA A 527 40.91 5.33 -18.97
N ASN A 528 39.86 5.58 -19.75
CA ASN A 528 39.80 6.59 -20.80
C ASN A 528 38.91 7.80 -20.46
N GLY A 529 38.37 7.86 -19.24
CA GLY A 529 37.41 8.90 -18.82
C GLY A 529 35.99 8.62 -19.34
N GLY A 530 35.16 9.65 -19.40
CA GLY A 530 33.75 9.48 -19.79
C GLY A 530 32.92 8.78 -18.72
N GLU A 531 32.03 7.87 -19.13
CA GLU A 531 31.24 7.05 -18.20
C GLU A 531 31.96 5.75 -17.88
N ASP A 532 32.20 5.52 -16.60
CA ASP A 532 32.67 4.24 -16.06
C ASP A 532 31.57 3.59 -15.22
N ASP A 533 31.14 2.40 -15.60
CA ASP A 533 30.10 1.64 -14.90
C ASP A 533 30.64 0.31 -14.35
N HIS A 534 30.52 0.12 -13.03
CA HIS A 534 31.06 -1.03 -12.31
C HIS A 534 29.94 -1.81 -11.61
N PRO A 535 29.17 -2.65 -12.32
CA PRO A 535 28.18 -3.55 -11.73
C PRO A 535 28.85 -4.78 -11.08
N GLY A 536 28.04 -5.57 -10.36
CA GLY A 536 28.45 -6.88 -9.83
C GLY A 536 29.31 -6.79 -8.56
N LEU A 537 29.24 -5.67 -7.84
CA LEU A 537 29.84 -5.55 -6.52
C LEU A 537 28.96 -6.29 -5.48
N SER A 538 29.56 -6.69 -4.36
CA SER A 538 28.84 -7.31 -3.26
C SER A 538 29.58 -7.04 -1.95
N ALA A 539 29.63 -5.77 -1.56
CA ALA A 539 30.34 -5.34 -0.36
C ALA A 539 29.39 -4.59 0.59
N GLN A 540 29.41 -4.97 1.86
CA GLN A 540 28.69 -4.21 2.90
C GLN A 540 29.50 -2.97 3.29
N ALA A 541 28.90 -1.79 3.18
CA ALA A 541 29.59 -0.53 3.41
C ALA A 541 28.65 0.58 3.85
N ARG A 542 29.14 1.47 4.72
CA ARG A 542 28.53 2.79 4.96
C ARG A 542 29.22 3.89 4.17
N TYR A 543 30.51 3.72 3.87
CA TYR A 543 31.30 4.67 3.13
C TYR A 543 31.82 4.05 1.84
N VAL A 544 31.76 4.81 0.75
CA VAL A 544 32.37 4.44 -0.54
C VAL A 544 33.32 5.56 -0.97
N ARG A 545 34.52 5.19 -1.42
CA ARG A 545 35.59 6.12 -1.85
C ARG A 545 36.10 5.74 -3.22
N ILE A 546 36.25 6.75 -4.08
CA ILE A 546 37.06 6.67 -5.28
C ILE A 546 38.44 7.24 -4.94
N ASN A 547 39.46 6.39 -4.93
CA ASN A 547 40.83 6.76 -4.67
C ASN A 547 41.60 6.80 -6.00
N GLY A 548 41.75 7.99 -6.57
CA GLY A 548 42.50 8.24 -7.79
C GLY A 548 43.99 8.15 -7.55
N THR A 549 44.67 7.28 -8.30
CA THR A 549 46.11 7.00 -8.16
C THR A 549 46.94 7.49 -9.34
N ALA A 550 46.33 7.72 -10.50
CA ALA A 550 46.94 8.42 -11.62
C ALA A 550 45.90 9.20 -12.43
N ARG A 551 46.21 10.46 -12.76
CA ARG A 551 45.38 11.31 -13.64
C ARG A 551 45.55 10.93 -15.10
N GLY A 552 44.47 11.05 -15.87
CA GLY A 552 44.49 10.87 -17.33
C GLY A 552 44.83 12.13 -18.11
N THR A 553 44.92 13.28 -17.44
CA THR A 553 45.27 14.59 -18.02
C THR A 553 46.21 15.35 -17.08
N GLN A 554 46.68 16.54 -17.50
CA GLN A 554 47.45 17.43 -16.62
C GLN A 554 46.62 18.06 -15.47
N TRP A 555 45.29 18.03 -15.59
CA TRP A 555 44.33 18.57 -14.61
C TRP A 555 44.09 17.59 -13.45
N GLY A 556 43.29 18.00 -12.46
CA GLY A 556 42.86 17.14 -11.35
C GLY A 556 41.90 16.03 -11.77
N TYR A 557 41.39 15.28 -10.79
CA TYR A 557 40.22 14.42 -10.97
C TYR A 557 38.95 15.27 -10.96
N SER A 558 38.02 15.01 -11.88
CA SER A 558 36.76 15.76 -11.98
C SER A 558 35.57 14.85 -12.32
N LEU A 559 34.53 14.89 -11.49
CA LEU A 559 33.33 14.05 -11.64
C LEU A 559 32.08 14.92 -11.70
N TYR A 560 31.27 14.71 -12.74
CA TYR A 560 29.88 15.16 -12.76
C TYR A 560 29.03 14.31 -11.81
N ASN A 561 29.18 12.97 -11.85
CA ASN A 561 28.40 12.07 -11.00
C ASN A 561 29.25 10.96 -10.39
N PHE A 562 29.01 10.67 -9.12
CA PHE A 562 29.49 9.56 -8.32
C PHE A 562 28.27 8.86 -7.70
N GLU A 563 27.72 7.90 -8.45
CA GLU A 563 26.53 7.17 -8.08
C GLU A 563 26.93 5.85 -7.42
N VAL A 564 26.31 5.56 -6.28
CA VAL A 564 26.48 4.28 -5.58
C VAL A 564 25.12 3.63 -5.51
N TYR A 565 25.01 2.44 -6.07
CA TYR A 565 23.79 1.66 -6.08
C TYR A 565 23.87 0.53 -5.06
N GLY A 566 22.86 0.41 -4.20
CA GLY A 566 22.80 -0.62 -3.17
C GLY A 566 21.41 -0.77 -2.55
N ASN A 567 21.26 -1.80 -1.73
CA ASN A 567 20.07 -2.14 -0.95
C ASN A 567 20.38 -2.30 0.53
#